data_AF-A0AAE8U5T4-F1
#
_entry.id   AF-A0AAE8U5T4-F1
#
_cell.length_a   1.000
_cell.length_b   1.000
_cell.length_c   1.000
_cell.angle_alpha   90.00
_cell.angle_beta   90.00
_cell.angle_gamma   90.00
#
_symmetry.space_group_name_H-M   'P 1'
#
loop_
_entity.id
_entity.type
_entity.pdbx_description
1 polymer ?
#
loop_
_entity_poly.entity_id
_entity_poly.type
_entity_poly.pdbx_seq_one_letter_code
_entity_poly.pdbx_strand_id
1 'polypeptide(L)'
;MILEQQILHLLLKKGFMYTFYEKQNLYFYAQEIKDPKLVEWLAEKNYGAYGPFDLSAVSVLIEISDNFEVAQYTFINGLDAFYIFEDLQEFKIILEKLPNQIKRTYEGLDANVQNK
;
A
#
# COMPACT_ATOMS: atom_id res chain seq x y z
N MET A 1 16.06 -1.51 -16.26
CA MET A 1 14.71 -1.03 -15.93
C MET A 1 14.90 0.16 -15.01
N ILE A 2 14.24 1.29 -15.31
CA ILE A 2 14.34 2.52 -14.52
C ILE A 2 13.61 2.31 -13.17
N LEU A 3 14.06 2.93 -12.08
CA LEU A 3 13.57 2.66 -10.71
C LEU A 3 12.05 2.87 -10.59
N GLU A 4 11.53 3.95 -11.18
CA GLU A 4 10.12 4.29 -11.23
C GLU A 4 9.30 3.19 -11.92
N GLN A 5 9.83 2.57 -12.99
CA GLN A 5 9.16 1.45 -13.67
C GLN A 5 9.10 0.20 -12.79
N GLN A 6 10.15 -0.05 -12.00
CA GLN A 6 10.16 -1.16 -11.04
C GLN A 6 9.13 -0.93 -9.93
N ILE A 7 9.04 0.30 -9.42
CA ILE A 7 8.05 0.69 -8.41
C ILE A 7 6.64 0.55 -8.99
N LEU A 8 6.37 1.08 -10.17
CA LEU A 8 5.07 0.94 -10.83
C LEU A 8 4.68 -0.54 -10.99
N HIS A 9 5.61 -1.38 -11.43
CA HIS A 9 5.35 -2.82 -11.53
C HIS A 9 5.01 -3.44 -10.16
N LEU A 10 5.73 -3.06 -9.10
CA LEU A 10 5.44 -3.52 -7.74
C LEU A 10 4.06 -3.03 -7.29
N LEU A 11 3.74 -1.75 -7.40
CA LEU A 11 2.44 -1.18 -7.01
C LEU A 11 1.27 -1.96 -7.63
N LEU A 12 1.33 -2.21 -8.94
CA LEU A 12 0.32 -2.98 -9.67
C LEU A 12 0.24 -4.43 -9.17
N LYS A 13 1.39 -5.06 -8.90
CA LYS A 13 1.47 -6.43 -8.38
C LYS A 13 0.98 -6.54 -6.93
N LYS A 14 1.14 -5.48 -6.14
CA LYS A 14 0.71 -5.40 -4.75
C LYS A 14 -0.73 -4.91 -4.61
N GLY A 15 -1.43 -4.58 -5.70
CA GLY A 15 -2.85 -4.20 -5.67
C GLY A 15 -3.13 -2.75 -5.27
N PHE A 16 -2.13 -1.85 -5.42
CA PHE A 16 -2.36 -0.42 -5.18
C PHE A 16 -3.38 0.14 -6.18
N MET A 17 -4.30 0.94 -5.67
CA MET A 17 -5.32 1.61 -6.45
C MET A 17 -4.86 3.00 -6.87
N TYR A 18 -5.16 3.38 -8.11
CA TYR A 18 -4.93 4.73 -8.59
C TYR A 18 -6.11 5.61 -8.21
N THR A 19 -5.87 6.57 -7.32
CA THR A 19 -6.91 7.34 -6.65
C THR A 19 -6.66 8.84 -6.81
N PHE A 20 -7.71 9.61 -7.07
CA PHE A 20 -7.65 11.07 -7.16
C PHE A 20 -7.97 11.71 -5.81
N TYR A 21 -7.09 12.58 -5.33
CA TYR A 21 -7.24 13.29 -4.06
C TYR A 21 -7.72 14.71 -4.35
N GLU A 22 -9.04 14.90 -4.39
CA GLU A 22 -9.68 16.15 -4.85
C GLU A 22 -9.15 17.40 -4.15
N LYS A 23 -8.95 17.33 -2.82
CA LYS A 23 -8.46 18.48 -2.01
C LYS A 23 -7.06 18.95 -2.40
N GLN A 24 -6.24 18.04 -2.93
CA GLN A 24 -4.86 18.32 -3.31
C GLN A 24 -4.72 18.50 -4.83
N ASN A 25 -5.74 18.13 -5.61
CA ASN A 25 -5.71 18.07 -7.06
C ASN A 25 -4.53 17.22 -7.59
N LEU A 26 -4.27 16.09 -6.93
CA LEU A 26 -3.19 15.16 -7.23
C LEU A 26 -3.69 13.72 -7.31
N TYR A 27 -2.95 12.89 -8.03
CA TYR A 27 -3.19 11.45 -8.09
C TYR A 27 -2.14 10.69 -7.27
N PHE A 28 -2.61 9.63 -6.62
CA PHE A 28 -1.78 8.74 -5.83
C PHE A 28 -2.06 7.28 -6.20
N TYR A 29 -1.01 6.47 -6.14
CA TYR A 29 -1.18 5.02 -5.95
C TYR A 29 -1.26 4.77 -4.45
N ALA A 30 -2.36 4.20 -3.97
CA ALA A 30 -2.61 4.01 -2.55
C ALA A 30 -3.09 2.58 -2.23
N GLN A 31 -2.70 2.08 -1.06
CA GLN A 31 -3.23 0.85 -0.50
C GLN A 31 -3.29 0.93 1.03
N GLU A 32 -4.45 0.56 1.59
CA GLU A 32 -4.61 0.35 3.02
C GLU A 32 -4.16 -1.08 3.38
N ILE A 33 -3.24 -1.20 4.33
CA ILE A 33 -2.72 -2.45 4.84
C ILE A 33 -3.25 -2.71 6.25
N LYS A 34 -3.82 -3.90 6.43
CA LYS A 34 -4.39 -4.39 7.70
C LYS A 34 -3.65 -5.61 8.26
N ASP A 35 -2.54 -6.00 7.63
CA ASP A 35 -1.71 -7.10 8.12
C ASP A 35 -1.04 -6.69 9.45
N PRO A 36 -1.40 -7.30 10.58
CA PRO A 36 -0.91 -6.89 11.90
C PRO A 36 0.62 -6.90 11.98
N LYS A 37 1.29 -7.86 11.32
CA LYS A 37 2.75 -7.96 11.37
C LYS A 37 3.43 -6.79 10.66
N LEU A 38 2.84 -6.32 9.56
CA LEU A 38 3.38 -5.17 8.85
C LEU A 38 3.10 -3.87 9.60
N VAL A 39 1.88 -3.73 10.16
CA VAL A 39 1.51 -2.57 10.98
C VAL A 39 2.43 -2.45 12.18
N GLU A 40 2.67 -3.55 12.90
CA GLU A 40 3.60 -3.62 14.04
C GLU A 40 5.02 -3.22 13.62
N TRP A 41 5.53 -3.80 12.54
CA TRP A 41 6.88 -3.48 12.04
C TRP A 41 7.06 -2.01 11.65
N LEU A 42 6.06 -1.39 11.02
CA LEU A 42 6.11 0.04 10.68
C LEU A 42 5.99 0.90 11.94
N ALA A 43 5.20 0.48 12.93
CA ALA A 43 5.08 1.21 14.20
C ALA A 43 6.40 1.20 14.97
N GLU A 44 7.07 0.04 15.03
CA GLU A 44 8.41 -0.09 15.62
C GLU A 44 9.44 0.80 14.92
N LYS A 45 9.38 0.89 13.59
CA LYS A 45 10.26 1.78 12.82
C LYS A 45 10.05 3.26 13.19
N ASN A 46 8.80 3.70 13.37
CA ASN A 46 8.49 5.11 13.59
C ASN A 46 8.74 5.60 15.01
N TYR A 47 8.50 4.76 16.02
CA TYR A 47 8.73 5.24 17.38
C TYR A 47 9.46 4.28 18.33
N GLY A 48 10.21 3.33 17.75
CA GLY A 48 11.13 2.46 18.46
C GLY A 48 10.45 1.22 19.05
N ALA A 49 11.13 0.54 19.97
CA ALA A 49 10.59 -0.62 20.66
C ALA A 49 9.31 -0.23 21.42
N TYR A 50 8.17 -0.52 20.81
CA TYR A 50 6.87 -0.21 21.37
C TYR A 50 6.47 -1.27 22.39
N GLY A 51 5.95 -0.81 23.53
CA GLY A 51 5.24 -1.68 24.47
C GLY A 51 3.97 -2.29 23.83
N PRO A 52 3.21 -3.12 24.55
CA PRO A 52 2.08 -3.87 24.00
C PRO A 52 0.89 -2.94 23.73
N PHE A 53 0.94 -2.15 22.65
CA PHE A 53 -0.22 -1.47 22.12
C PHE A 53 -1.07 -2.47 21.34
N ASP A 54 -2.38 -2.45 21.57
CA ASP A 54 -3.31 -3.19 20.75
C ASP A 54 -3.44 -2.50 19.38
N LEU A 55 -2.78 -3.06 18.37
CA LEU A 55 -2.83 -2.58 16.99
C LEU A 55 -3.90 -3.28 16.16
N SER A 56 -4.78 -4.09 16.77
CA SER A 56 -5.78 -4.88 16.03
C SER A 56 -6.78 -4.04 15.23
N ALA A 57 -7.04 -2.81 15.68
CA ALA A 57 -7.90 -1.84 14.98
C ALA A 57 -7.14 -0.86 14.08
N VAL A 58 -5.80 -0.89 14.12
CA VAL A 58 -4.93 0.03 13.39
C VAL A 58 -4.66 -0.51 11.99
N SER A 59 -4.72 0.35 11.00
CA SER A 59 -4.26 0.06 9.64
C SER A 59 -3.26 1.11 9.18
N VAL A 60 -2.56 0.84 8.08
CA VAL A 60 -1.61 1.78 7.48
C VAL A 60 -1.99 2.06 6.04
N LEU A 61 -2.21 3.31 5.70
CA LEU A 61 -2.31 3.76 4.32
C LEU A 61 -0.90 4.00 3.80
N ILE A 62 -0.47 3.23 2.81
CA ILE A 62 0.78 3.45 2.08
C ILE A 62 0.42 4.07 0.73
N GLU A 63 1.11 5.14 0.35
CA GLU A 63 0.83 5.86 -0.88
C GLU A 63 2.05 6.52 -1.51
N ILE A 64 1.99 6.76 -2.82
CA ILE A 64 2.97 7.53 -3.57
C ILE A 64 2.28 8.35 -4.66
N SER A 65 2.72 9.59 -4.86
CA SER A 65 2.22 10.44 -5.94
C SER A 65 2.51 9.82 -7.32
N ASP A 66 1.65 10.08 -8.30
CA ASP A 66 1.76 9.53 -9.65
C ASP A 66 3.03 9.96 -10.41
N ASN A 67 3.62 11.09 -10.01
CA ASN A 67 4.90 11.60 -10.47
C ASN A 67 6.12 11.06 -9.69
N PHE A 68 5.92 10.17 -8.72
CA PHE A 68 6.96 9.53 -7.90
C PHE A 68 7.80 10.48 -7.03
N GLU A 69 7.32 11.70 -6.75
CA GLU A 69 8.06 12.67 -5.92
C GLU A 69 7.85 12.46 -4.42
N VAL A 70 6.66 12.03 -4.00
CA VAL A 70 6.32 11.89 -2.58
C VAL A 70 5.76 10.52 -2.32
N ALA A 71 6.51 9.70 -1.59
CA ALA A 71 6.05 8.44 -1.05
C ALA A 71 5.91 8.57 0.47
N GLN A 72 4.83 8.01 1.03
CA GLN A 72 4.58 8.08 2.46
C GLN A 72 3.73 6.93 2.97
N TYR A 73 3.65 6.81 4.29
CA TYR A 73 2.59 6.06 4.95
C TYR A 73 2.04 6.79 6.16
N THR A 74 0.77 6.55 6.46
CA THR A 74 0.06 7.13 7.62
C THR A 74 -0.71 6.03 8.33
N PHE A 75 -0.68 6.04 9.66
CA PHE A 75 -1.51 5.14 10.45
C PHE A 75 -2.96 5.66 10.55
N ILE A 76 -3.91 4.74 10.54
CA ILE A 76 -5.34 5.02 10.68
C ILE A 76 -5.83 4.33 11.96
N ASN A 77 -6.71 4.99 12.71
CA ASN A 77 -7.37 4.50 13.93
C ASN A 77 -6.44 4.19 15.12
N GLY A 78 -5.61 5.15 15.54
CA GLY A 78 -5.05 5.12 16.91
C GLY A 78 -3.61 5.59 17.06
N LEU A 79 -2.84 5.63 15.97
CA LEU A 79 -1.49 6.18 15.97
C LEU A 79 -1.48 7.47 15.13
N ASP A 80 -1.27 8.62 15.76
CA ASP A 80 -1.02 9.88 15.06
C ASP A 80 0.45 9.92 14.61
N ALA A 81 0.80 9.10 13.62
CA ALA A 81 2.06 9.23 12.90
C ALA A 81 1.87 9.04 11.41
N PHE A 82 2.72 9.76 10.69
CA PHE A 82 3.00 9.56 9.29
C PHE A 82 4.51 9.55 9.09
N TYR A 83 4.94 8.99 7.99
CA TYR A 83 6.33 8.97 7.59
C TYR A 83 6.42 9.21 6.09
N ILE A 84 7.27 10.16 5.70
CA ILE A 84 7.64 10.39 4.30
C ILE A 84 8.96 9.66 4.09
N PHE A 85 9.01 8.78 3.08
CA PHE A 85 10.22 8.03 2.77
C PHE A 85 11.34 8.96 2.30
N GLU A 86 12.58 8.63 2.66
CA GLU A 86 13.74 9.43 2.28
C GLU A 86 13.94 9.47 0.76
N ASP A 87 13.72 8.31 0.12
CA ASP A 87 13.82 8.15 -1.33
C ASP A 87 12.97 6.97 -1.86
N LEU A 88 12.99 6.82 -3.18
CA LEU A 88 12.32 5.74 -3.90
C LEU A 88 12.91 4.35 -3.60
N GLN A 89 14.18 4.28 -3.17
CA GLN A 89 14.83 3.01 -2.85
C GLN A 89 14.31 2.46 -1.52
N GLU A 90 14.14 3.31 -0.51
CA GLU A 90 13.50 2.94 0.75
C GLU A 90 12.06 2.49 0.52
N PHE A 91 11.30 3.26 -0.26
CA PHE A 91 9.92 2.91 -0.60
C PHE A 91 9.83 1.53 -1.29
N LYS A 92 10.73 1.26 -2.24
CA LYS A 92 10.79 -0.04 -2.93
C LYS A 92 11.03 -1.20 -1.96
N ILE A 93 11.87 -1.04 -0.94
CA ILE A 93 12.11 -2.07 0.10
C ILE A 93 10.82 -2.42 0.84
N ILE A 94 9.96 -1.41 1.12
CA ILE A 94 8.65 -1.66 1.72
C ILE A 94 7.77 -2.46 0.77
N LEU A 95 7.65 -2.03 -0.49
CA LEU A 95 6.81 -2.72 -1.48
C LEU A 95 7.22 -4.18 -1.67
N GLU A 96 8.52 -4.49 -1.64
CA GLU A 96 9.02 -5.86 -1.75
C GLU A 96 8.55 -6.78 -0.62
N LYS A 97 8.34 -6.24 0.60
CA LYS A 97 7.85 -6.99 1.77
C LYS A 97 6.34 -7.24 1.73
N LEU A 98 5.59 -6.46 0.96
CA LEU A 98 4.15 -6.64 0.86
C LEU A 98 3.81 -7.97 0.16
N PRO A 99 2.76 -8.69 0.58
CA PRO A 99 2.27 -9.81 -0.20
C PRO A 99 1.78 -9.34 -1.57
N ASN A 100 1.94 -10.15 -2.61
CA ASN A 100 1.31 -9.86 -3.89
C ASN A 100 -0.20 -10.04 -3.74
N GLN A 101 -1.00 -9.15 -4.32
CA GLN A 101 -2.41 -9.45 -4.46
C GLN A 101 -2.58 -10.42 -5.64
N ILE A 102 -3.08 -11.61 -5.34
CA ILE A 102 -3.59 -12.51 -6.38
C ILE A 102 -4.81 -11.80 -6.95
N LYS A 103 -4.69 -11.19 -8.14
CA LYS A 103 -5.88 -10.85 -8.91
C LYS A 103 -6.66 -12.15 -9.06
N ARG A 104 -7.82 -12.26 -8.39
CA ARG A 104 -8.86 -13.17 -8.85
C ARG A 104 -9.23 -12.67 -10.24
N THR A 105 -8.65 -13.25 -11.28
CA THR A 105 -9.31 -13.27 -12.57
C THR A 105 -10.68 -13.84 -12.28
N TYR A 106 -11.74 -13.05 -12.50
CA TYR A 106 -13.08 -13.58 -12.58
C TYR A 106 -13.08 -14.55 -13.78
N GLU A 107 -12.72 -15.81 -13.53
CA GLU A 107 -13.01 -16.90 -14.45
C GLU A 107 -14.52 -17.16 -14.33
N GLY A 108 -15.27 -16.52 -15.22
CA GLY A 108 -16.49 -17.05 -15.81
C GLY A 108 -17.64 -17.40 -14.87
N LEU A 109 -18.37 -16.38 -14.41
CA LEU A 109 -19.83 -16.46 -14.45
C LEU A 109 -20.29 -16.35 -15.92
N ASP A 110 -20.01 -17.39 -16.71
CA ASP A 110 -20.54 -17.57 -18.07
C ASP A 110 -20.47 -19.06 -18.44
N ALA A 111 -21.25 -19.88 -17.74
CA ALA A 111 -21.58 -21.24 -18.17
C ALA A 111 -23.08 -21.48 -18.02
N ASN A 112 -23.90 -20.49 -18.39
CA ASN A 112 -25.34 -20.68 -18.41
C ASN A 112 -26.07 -19.84 -19.46
N VAL A 113 -25.54 -19.80 -20.70
CA VAL A 113 -26.36 -19.45 -21.87
C VAL A 113 -25.84 -20.21 -23.11
N GLN A 114 -26.74 -21.01 -23.70
CA GLN A 114 -26.71 -21.64 -25.04
C GLN A 114 -25.90 -22.93 -25.27
N ASN A 115 -26.55 -24.10 -25.17
CA ASN A 115 -27.27 -24.71 -26.31
C ASN A 115 -27.68 -26.18 -26.04
N LYS A 116 -28.99 -26.43 -26.26
CA LYS A 116 -29.75 -27.69 -26.39
C LYS A 116 -30.39 -28.29 -25.15
#